data_AF-A0A524PR23-F1
#
_entry.id   AF-A0A524PR23-F1
#
_cell.length_a   1.000
_cell.length_b   1.000
_cell.length_c   1.000
_cell.angle_alpha   90.00
_cell.angle_beta   90.00
_cell.angle_gamma   90.00
#
_symmetry.space_group_name_H-M   'P 1'
#
loop_
_entity.id
_entity.type
_entity.pdbx_description
1 polymer ?
#
loop_
_entity_poly.entity_id
_entity_poly.type
_entity_poly.pdbx_seq_one_letter_code
_entity_poly.pdbx_strand_id
1 'polypeptide(L)' 'MTADGFATACMVSGLEKAIAIVEKYDFLDAYFVYSDKDGNFVTWETEGMKEYKGE' A
#
# COMPACT_ATOMS: atom_id res chain seq x y z
N MET A 1 9.14 -11.50 -7.18
CA MET A 1 10.19 -11.22 -6.19
C MET A 1 10.18 -9.75 -5.76
N THR A 2 10.14 -8.80 -6.70
CA THR A 2 10.07 -7.36 -6.40
C THR A 2 8.91 -6.98 -5.47
N ALA A 3 7.68 -7.44 -5.77
CA ALA A 3 6.50 -7.16 -4.93
C ALA A 3 6.65 -7.64 -3.48
N ASP A 4 7.23 -8.83 -3.25
CA ASP A 4 7.45 -9.42 -1.92
C ASP A 4 8.46 -8.61 -1.08
N GLY A 5 9.54 -8.15 -1.72
CA GLY A 5 10.52 -7.27 -1.10
C GLY A 5 9.92 -5.92 -0.71
N PHE A 6 9.13 -5.31 -1.59
CA PHE A 6 8.43 -4.05 -1.28
C PHE A 6 7.36 -4.23 -0.22
N ALA A 7 6.59 -5.32 -0.23
CA ALA A 7 5.60 -5.63 0.81
C ALA A 7 6.26 -5.71 2.19
N THR A 8 7.38 -6.45 2.30
CA THR A 8 8.15 -6.53 3.54
C THR A 8 8.68 -5.16 3.98
N ALA A 9 9.26 -4.39 3.05
CA ALA A 9 9.77 -3.06 3.34
C ALA A 9 8.67 -2.10 3.81
N CYS A 10 7.48 -2.16 3.21
CA CYS A 10 6.32 -1.35 3.59
C CYS A 10 5.82 -1.70 4.99
N MET A 11 5.68 -2.99 5.30
CA MET A 11 5.23 -3.46 6.62
C MET A 11 6.17 -3.03 7.75
N VAL A 12 7.49 -3.01 7.49
CA VAL A 12 8.49 -2.57 8.48
C VAL A 12 8.56 -1.05 8.60
N SER A 13 8.35 -0.31 7.50
CA SER A 13 8.51 1.15 7.48
C SER A 13 7.34 1.91 8.10
N GLY A 14 6.17 1.28 8.19
CA GLY A 14 4.92 1.91 8.63
C GLY A 14 4.20 2.65 7.50
N LEU A 15 2.91 2.97 7.72
CA LEU A 15 1.97 3.41 6.69
C LEU A 15 2.42 4.66 5.92
N GLU A 16 2.80 5.74 6.61
CA GLU A 16 3.15 7.01 5.96
C GLU A 16 4.36 6.87 5.03
N LYS A 17 5.38 6.14 5.47
CA LYS A 17 6.58 5.88 4.65
C LYS A 17 6.29 4.89 3.53
N ALA A 18 5.45 3.89 3.78
CA ALA A 18 5.03 2.93 2.76
C ALA A 18 4.31 3.63 1.61
N ILE A 19 3.37 4.54 1.92
CA ILE A 19 2.68 5.38 0.91
C ILE A 19 3.69 6.21 0.12
N ALA A 20 4.60 6.92 0.80
CA ALA A 20 5.62 7.74 0.13
C ALA A 20 6.58 6.92 -0.76
N ILE A 21 6.86 5.65 -0.42
CA ILE A 21 7.66 4.75 -1.25
C ILE A 21 6.89 4.37 -2.51
N VAL A 22 5.61 4.01 -2.38
CA VAL A 22 4.78 3.59 -3.51
C VAL A 22 4.54 4.77 -4.47
N GLU A 23 4.19 5.95 -3.95
CA GLU A 23 3.95 7.15 -4.77
C GLU A 23 5.21 7.65 -5.50
N LYS A 24 6.40 7.26 -5.04
CA LYS A 24 7.67 7.63 -5.68
C LYS A 24 7.95 6.88 -6.99
N TYR A 25 7.34 5.70 -7.18
CA TYR A 25 7.65 4.83 -8.30
C TYR A 25 6.39 4.46 -9.08
N ASP A 26 6.22 5.02 -10.28
CA ASP A 26 5.03 4.81 -11.14
C ASP A 26 4.74 3.34 -11.52
N PHE A 27 5.68 2.42 -11.31
CA PHE A 27 5.48 0.99 -11.59
C PHE A 27 4.91 0.21 -10.40
N LEU A 28 4.75 0.85 -9.24
CA LEU A 28 4.24 0.23 -8.03
C LEU A 28 2.75 0.55 -7.85
N ASP A 29 1.94 -0.50 -7.86
CA ASP A 29 0.60 -0.46 -7.32
C ASP A 29 0.56 -1.13 -5.95
N ALA A 30 -0.21 -0.53 -5.02
CA ALA A 30 -0.30 -1.03 -3.66
C ALA A 30 -1.72 -0.92 -3.11
N TYR A 31 -2.02 -1.86 -2.22
CA TYR A 31 -3.21 -1.90 -1.41
C TYR A 31 -2.81 -2.07 0.06
N PHE A 32 -3.00 -1.03 0.86
CA PHE A 32 -2.72 -1.06 2.29
C PHE A 32 -4.02 -1.27 3.07
N VAL A 33 -3.97 -2.20 4.02
CA VAL A 33 -4.98 -2.36 5.06
C VAL A 33 -4.32 -2.07 6.39
N TYR A 34 -4.91 -1.17 7.18
CA TYR A 34 -4.34 -0.74 8.45
C TYR A 34 -5.45 -0.43 9.46
N SER A 35 -5.08 -0.40 10.74
CA SER A 35 -5.98 0.04 11.81
C SER A 35 -5.82 1.54 12.05
N ASP A 36 -6.94 2.27 12.10
CA ASP A 36 -6.93 3.66 12.54
C ASP A 36 -6.75 3.78 14.07
N LYS A 37 -6.83 5.00 14.59
CA LYS A 37 -6.66 5.29 16.02
C LYS A 37 -7.75 4.66 16.90
N ASP A 38 -8.90 4.37 16.33
CA ASP A 38 -10.06 3.78 16.97
C ASP A 38 -10.08 2.24 16.79
N GLY A 39 -9.09 1.68 16.08
CA GLY A 39 -8.95 0.25 15.81
C GLY A 39 -9.77 -0.23 14.62
N ASN A 40 -10.40 0.66 13.84
CA ASN A 40 -11.15 0.27 12.66
C ASN A 40 -10.21 -0.07 11.51
N PHE A 41 -10.60 -1.06 10.71
CA PHE A 41 -9.89 -1.36 9.47
C PHE A 41 -10.20 -0.31 8.41
N VAL A 42 -9.14 0.36 7.95
CA VAL A 42 -9.17 1.34 6.88
C VAL A 42 -8.27 0.85 5.76
N THR A 43 -8.59 1.28 4.54
CA THR A 43 -7.88 0.87 3.33
C THR A 43 -7.38 2.10 2.59
N TRP A 44 -6.22 1.98 1.98
CA TRP A 44 -5.64 2.97 1.07
C TRP A 44 -5.10 2.24 -0.15
N GLU A 45 -5.26 2.83 -1.33
CA GLU A 45 -4.83 2.20 -2.57
C GLU A 45 -4.41 3.22 -3.62
N THR A 46 -3.49 2.83 -4.51
CA THR A 46 -3.13 3.64 -5.67
C THR A 46 -4.25 3.61 -6.71
N GLU A 47 -4.30 4.62 -7.58
CA GLU A 47 -5.28 4.66 -8.67
C GLU A 47 -5.15 3.44 -9.60
N GLY A 48 -3.92 3.01 -9.92
CA GLY A 48 -3.68 1.82 -10.74
C GLY A 48 -4.15 0.52 -10.07
N MET A 49 -4.18 0.45 -8.73
CA MET A 49 -4.72 -0.71 -8.02
C MET A 49 -6.22 -0.92 -8.28
N LYS A 50 -6.97 0.16 -8.51
CA LYS A 50 -8.42 0.10 -8.79
C LYS A 50 -8.71 -0.65 -10.08
N GLU A 51 -7.85 -0.56 -11.09
CA GLU A 51 -8.03 -1.25 -12.38
C GLU A 51 -7.96 -2.79 -12.24
N TYR A 52 -7.30 -3.30 -11.20
CA TYR A 52 -7.20 -4.73 -10.92
C TYR A 52 -8.32 -5.25 -10.03
N LYS A 53 -9.02 -4.37 -9.30
CA LYS A 53 -10.23 -4.71 -8.56
C LYS A 53 -11.38 -4.76 -9.56
N GLY A 54 -11.56 -5.91 -10.21
CA GLY A 54 -12.74 -6.16 -11.03
C GLY A 54 -14.00 -5.96 -10.19
N GLU A 55 -14.75 -4.90 -10.50
CA GLU A 55 -16.15 -4.71 -10.09
C GLU A 55 -17.09 -5.37 -11.11
#